data_AF-A0A6B3GW22-F1
#
_entry.id   AF-A0A6B3GW22-F1
#
_cell.length_a   1.000
_cell.length_b   1.000
_cell.length_c   1.000
_cell.angle_alpha   90.00
_cell.angle_beta   90.00
_cell.angle_gamma   90.00
#
_symmetry.space_group_name_H-M   'P 1'
#
loop_
_entity.id
_entity.type
_entity.pdbx_description
1 polymer ?
#
loop_
_entity_poly.entity_id
_entity_poly.type
_entity_poly.pdbx_seq_one_letter_code
_entity_poly.pdbx_strand_id
1 'polypeptide(L)'
;DEADQMADMGFMPQVTELLDQVNPDGQRMLFSATLDRNVDLLVRTYLKDPVVHSVDPAAGAVTTMEHHVLYVQGADKYATTTEIAARDGRVIMF
;
A
#
# COMPACT_ATOMS: atom_id res chain seq x y z
N ASP A 1 -2.66 1.42 10.77
CA ASP A 1 -1.68 1.20 9.69
C ASP A 1 -2.46 0.93 8.41
N GLU A 2 -1.90 1.22 7.24
CA GLU A 2 -2.58 1.12 5.93
C GLU A 2 -3.98 1.80 5.91
N ALA A 3 -4.04 3.05 6.40
CA ALA A 3 -5.31 3.76 6.58
C ALA A 3 -6.11 3.96 5.29
N ASP A 4 -5.42 4.12 4.17
CA ASP A 4 -6.00 4.16 2.82
C ASP A 4 -6.62 2.83 2.40
N GLN A 5 -5.93 1.70 2.64
CA GLN A 5 -6.51 0.39 2.36
C GLN A 5 -7.78 0.14 3.21
N MET A 6 -7.77 0.52 4.48
CA MET A 6 -8.97 0.43 5.33
C MET A 6 -10.12 1.29 4.79
N ALA A 7 -9.81 2.46 4.23
CA ALA A 7 -10.79 3.32 3.57
C ALA A 7 -11.35 2.68 2.30
N ASP A 8 -10.48 2.12 1.45
CA ASP A 8 -10.86 1.40 0.22
C ASP A 8 -11.76 0.20 0.50
N MET A 9 -11.53 -0.50 1.61
CA MET A 9 -12.36 -1.61 2.07
C MET A 9 -13.66 -1.17 2.76
N GLY A 10 -13.86 0.13 2.99
CA GLY A 10 -15.07 0.68 3.59
C GLY A 10 -15.13 0.57 5.11
N PHE A 11 -14.00 0.41 5.81
CA PHE A 11 -13.95 0.23 7.26
C PHE A 11 -13.99 1.52 8.08
N MET A 12 -14.12 2.69 7.43
CA MET A 12 -14.09 3.99 8.11
C MET A 12 -15.08 4.12 9.28
N PRO A 13 -16.33 3.62 9.19
CA PRO A 13 -17.26 3.69 10.32
C PRO A 13 -16.76 2.91 11.55
N GLN A 14 -16.24 1.70 11.35
CA GLN A 14 -15.75 0.84 12.42
C GLN A 14 -14.46 1.39 13.04
N VAL A 15 -13.57 1.92 12.21
CA VAL A 15 -12.33 2.57 12.68
C VAL A 15 -12.66 3.77 13.55
N THR A 16 -13.61 4.61 13.13
CA THR A 16 -14.08 5.79 13.88
C THR A 16 -14.67 5.36 15.23
N GLU A 17 -15.57 4.37 15.25
CA GLU A 17 -16.19 3.85 16.47
C GLU A 17 -15.17 3.32 17.48
N LEU A 18 -14.11 2.66 17.01
CA LEU A 18 -13.03 2.17 17.88
C LEU A 18 -12.17 3.33 18.40
N LEU A 19 -11.87 4.32 17.55
CA LEU A 19 -11.06 5.48 17.93
C LEU A 19 -11.79 6.41 18.91
N ASP A 20 -13.13 6.42 18.90
CA ASP A 20 -13.95 7.16 19.87
C ASP A 20 -13.92 6.53 21.28
N GLN A 21 -13.56 5.26 21.39
CA GLN A 21 -13.51 4.52 22.67
C GLN A 21 -12.14 4.55 23.34
N VAL A 22 -11.08 4.99 22.63
CA VAL A 22 -9.74 5.09 23.20
C VAL A 22 -9.53 6.43 23.91
N ASN A 23 -8.60 6.44 24.87
CA ASN A 23 -8.24 7.63 25.64
C ASN A 23 -7.90 8.82 24.71
N PRO A 24 -8.58 9.98 24.83
CA PRO A 24 -8.35 11.15 23.98
C PRO A 24 -6.93 11.73 24.10
N ASP A 25 -6.26 11.55 25.23
CA ASP A 25 -4.90 12.05 25.48
C ASP A 25 -3.80 11.03 25.10
N GLY A 26 -4.17 9.92 24.47
CA GLY A 26 -3.23 8.91 23.99
C GLY A 26 -2.39 9.40 22.80
N GLN A 27 -1.14 8.96 22.73
CA GLN A 27 -0.34 9.13 21.50
C GLN A 27 -0.90 8.22 20.40
N ARG A 28 -1.13 8.80 19.23
CA ARG A 28 -1.65 8.09 18.05
C ARG A 28 -0.69 8.27 16.88
N MET A 29 -0.52 7.20 16.12
CA MET A 29 0.25 7.19 14.89
C MET A 29 -0.65 6.70 13.75
N LEU A 30 -0.65 7.42 12.65
CA LEU A 30 -1.36 7.05 11.43
C LEU A 30 -0.33 6.81 10.34
N PHE A 31 -0.45 5.66 9.69
CA PHE A 31 0.37 5.26 8.56
C PHE A 31 -0.55 5.00 7.38
N SER A 32 -0.20 5.56 6.24
CA SER A 32 -0.98 5.48 5.00
C SER A 32 -0.05 5.72 3.82
N ALA A 33 -0.22 4.99 2.72
CA ALA A 33 0.53 5.24 1.50
C ALA A 33 -0.03 6.45 0.72
N THR A 34 -1.32 6.73 0.89
CA THR A 34 -2.03 7.87 0.29
C THR A 34 -2.79 8.68 1.34
N LEU A 35 -2.98 9.98 1.07
CA LEU A 35 -3.77 10.89 1.89
C LEU A 35 -5.00 11.35 1.12
N ASP A 36 -5.99 10.45 1.02
CA ASP A 36 -7.28 10.77 0.43
C ASP A 36 -8.21 11.51 1.42
N ARG A 37 -9.44 11.82 1.00
CA ARG A 37 -10.39 12.57 1.85
C ARG A 37 -10.80 11.82 3.12
N ASN A 38 -10.86 10.49 3.07
CA ASN A 38 -11.29 9.67 4.20
C ASN A 38 -10.18 9.61 5.26
N VAL A 39 -8.93 9.46 4.83
CA VAL A 39 -7.77 9.47 5.70
C VAL A 39 -7.53 10.87 6.29
N ASP A 40 -7.72 11.95 5.52
CA ASP A 40 -7.62 13.33 6.03
C ASP A 40 -8.61 13.60 7.17
N LEU A 41 -9.81 13.02 7.13
CA LEU A 41 -10.78 13.13 8.22
C LEU A 41 -10.25 12.48 9.50
N LEU A 42 -9.63 11.30 9.43
CA LEU A 42 -9.04 10.64 10.60
C LEU A 42 -7.89 11.46 11.19
N VAL A 43 -7.02 12.01 10.34
CA VAL A 43 -5.90 12.87 10.77
C VAL A 43 -6.43 14.06 11.58
N ARG A 44 -7.41 14.78 11.04
CA ARG A 44 -7.96 15.99 11.69
C ARG A 44 -8.74 15.68 12.97
N THR A 45 -9.38 14.52 13.03
CA THR A 45 -10.27 14.16 14.14
C THR A 45 -9.50 13.55 15.30
N TYR A 46 -8.51 12.69 15.01
CA TYR A 46 -7.88 11.85 16.00
C TYR A 46 -6.42 12.20 16.29
N LEU A 47 -5.73 12.98 15.45
CA LEU A 47 -4.37 13.41 15.74
C LEU A 47 -4.34 14.84 16.28
N LYS A 48 -3.58 15.05 17.36
CA LYS A 48 -3.37 16.35 17.98
C LYS A 48 -1.97 16.85 17.65
N ASP A 49 -1.89 17.96 16.93
CA ASP A 49 -0.63 18.58 16.45
C ASP A 49 0.31 17.55 15.77
N PRO A 50 -0.17 16.82 14.72
CA PRO A 50 0.63 15.78 14.10
C PRO A 50 1.83 16.36 13.34
N VAL A 51 2.99 15.76 13.57
CA VAL A 51 4.15 15.95 12.68
C VAL A 51 3.99 15.01 11.49
N VAL A 52 3.87 15.58 10.30
CA VAL A 52 3.81 14.81 9.06
C VAL A 52 5.23 14.42 8.65
N HIS A 53 5.47 13.11 8.57
CA HIS A 53 6.68 12.57 7.96
C HIS A 53 6.28 11.78 6.72
N SER A 54 6.61 12.34 5.55
CA SER A 54 6.61 11.59 4.31
C SER A 54 8.05 11.25 4.02
N VAL A 55 8.34 9.96 3.85
CA VAL A 55 9.42 9.58 2.94
C VAL A 55 8.96 10.08 1.57
N ASP A 56 9.86 10.65 0.76
CA ASP A 56 9.55 11.12 -0.60
C ASP A 56 8.62 10.15 -1.34
N PRO A 57 7.80 10.63 -2.31
CA PRO A 57 6.78 9.81 -2.92
C PRO A 57 7.39 8.50 -3.44
N ALA A 58 6.55 7.54 -3.83
CA ALA A 58 6.93 6.57 -4.86
C ALA A 58 7.22 7.29 -6.21
N ALA A 59 7.96 8.40 -6.20
CA ALA A 59 8.54 9.12 -7.31
C ALA A 59 9.68 8.26 -7.84
N GLY A 60 9.24 7.26 -8.58
CA GLY A 60 10.04 6.16 -9.03
C GLY A 60 9.24 4.89 -8.86
N ALA A 61 8.20 4.69 -9.69
CA ALA A 61 8.22 3.44 -10.45
C ALA A 61 9.68 3.30 -10.88
N VAL A 62 10.41 2.39 -10.23
CA VAL A 62 11.85 2.25 -10.34
C VAL A 62 12.14 2.38 -11.83
N THR A 63 12.69 3.50 -12.29
CA THR A 63 12.79 3.72 -13.75
C THR A 63 13.81 2.77 -14.36
N THR A 64 14.56 2.08 -13.50
CA THR A 64 15.43 0.95 -13.82
C THR A 64 14.68 -0.39 -13.89
N MET A 65 13.37 -0.44 -13.62
CA MET A 65 12.55 -1.64 -13.75
C MET A 65 11.95 -1.68 -15.15
N GLU A 66 12.42 -2.63 -15.94
CA GLU A 66 11.87 -2.92 -17.26
C GLU A 66 10.71 -3.91 -17.13
N HIS A 67 9.53 -3.52 -17.63
CA HIS A 67 8.36 -4.37 -17.66
C HIS A 67 8.20 -4.97 -19.05
N HIS A 68 8.17 -6.31 -19.13
CA HIS A 68 7.92 -7.02 -20.38
C HIS A 68 6.59 -7.78 -20.30
N VAL A 69 5.79 -7.67 -21.36
CA VAL A 69 4.54 -8.44 -21.52
C VAL A 69 4.74 -9.41 -22.66
N LEU A 70 4.53 -10.70 -22.39
CA LEU A 70 4.60 -11.76 -23.40
C LEU A 70 3.21 -12.34 -23.63
N TYR A 71 2.78 -12.31 -24.90
CA TYR A 71 1.59 -13.03 -25.34
C TYR A 71 2.01 -14.44 -25.72
N VAL A 72 1.55 -15.43 -24.95
CA VAL A 72 1.84 -16.84 -25.18
C VAL A 72 0.55 -17.63 -25.30
N GLN A 73 0.58 -18.74 -26.05
CA GLN A 73 -0.54 -19.67 -26.04
C GLN A 73 -0.60 -20.38 -24.67
N GLY A 74 -1.79 -20.80 -24.26
CA GLY A 74 -1.98 -21.43 -22.94
C GLY A 74 -1.10 -22.68 -22.73
N ALA A 75 -0.88 -23.46 -23.79
CA ALA A 75 -0.01 -24.64 -23.75
C ALA A 75 1.47 -24.29 -23.49
N ASP A 76 1.92 -23.10 -23.93
CA ASP A 76 3.32 -22.69 -23.87
C ASP A 76 3.67 -21.93 -22.58
N LYS A 77 2.66 -21.64 -21.73
CA LYS A 77 2.85 -20.86 -20.51
C LYS A 77 3.91 -21.47 -19.59
N TYR A 78 3.83 -22.78 -19.33
CA TYR A 78 4.79 -23.45 -18.45
C TYR A 78 6.22 -23.45 -19.00
N ALA A 79 6.38 -23.73 -20.30
CA ALA A 79 7.69 -23.70 -20.93
C ALA A 79 8.29 -22.29 -20.87
N THR A 80 7.52 -21.26 -21.26
CA THR A 80 7.96 -19.86 -21.23
C THR A 80 8.34 -19.41 -19.82
N THR A 81 7.50 -19.72 -18.83
CA THR A 81 7.74 -19.36 -17.43
C THR A 81 8.98 -20.07 -16.86
N THR A 82 9.25 -21.31 -17.27
CA THR A 82 10.45 -22.07 -16.86
C THR A 82 11.72 -21.43 -17.43
N GLU A 83 11.71 -21.05 -18.71
CA GLU A 83 12.85 -20.36 -19.34
C GLU A 83 13.16 -19.03 -18.64
N ILE A 84 12.13 -18.23 -18.31
CA ILE A 84 12.31 -16.98 -17.55
C ILE A 84 12.88 -17.24 -16.15
N ALA A 85 12.44 -18.31 -15.48
CA ALA A 85 12.89 -18.68 -14.15
C ALA A 85 14.34 -19.17 -14.12
N ALA A 86 14.81 -19.79 -15.20
CA ALA A 86 16.15 -20.34 -15.32
C ALA A 86 17.24 -19.29 -15.58
N ARG A 87 16.89 -18.01 -15.71
CA ARG A 87 17.84 -16.92 -15.91
C ARG A 87 18.81 -16.78 -14.74
N ASP A 88 19.97 -16.19 -15.00
CA ASP A 88 20.94 -15.87 -13.95
C ASP A 88 20.37 -14.86 -12.93
N GLY A 89 20.62 -15.14 -11.65
CA GLY A 89 20.20 -14.30 -10.53
C GLY A 89 19.05 -14.89 -9.72
N ARG A 90 18.58 -14.12 -8.73
CA ARG A 90 17.44 -14.51 -7.90
C ARG A 90 16.13 -14.13 -8.60
N VAL A 91 15.20 -15.08 -8.66
CA VAL A 91 13.87 -14.91 -9.25
C VAL A 91 12.82 -15.15 -8.17
N ILE A 92 11.83 -14.27 -8.10
CA ILE A 92 10.59 -14.46 -7.33
C ILE A 92 9.47 -14.63 -8.35
N MET A 93 8.61 -15.63 -8.15
CA MET A 93 7.49 -15.95 -9.02
C MET A 93 6.21 -15.97 -8.18
N PHE A 94 5.13 -15.44 -8.74
CA PHE A 94 3.80 -15.38 -8.13
C PHE A 94 2.80 -16.19 -8.96
#